data_AF-A0A7S1WI80-F1
#
_entry.id   AF-A0A7S1WI80-F1
#
_cell.length_a   1.000
_cell.length_b   1.000
_cell.length_c   1.000
_cell.angle_alpha   90.00
_cell.angle_beta   90.00
_cell.angle_gamma   90.00
#
_symmetry.space_group_name_H-M   'P 1'
#
loop_
_entity.id
_entity.type
_entity.pdbx_description
1 polymer ?
#
loop_
_entity_poly.entity_id
_entity_poly.type
_entity_poly.pdbx_seq_one_letter_code
_entity_poly.pdbx_strand_id
1 'polypeptide(L)'
;GKEDEPPRVLLSGAARASGVATAGYVFVAVGHAWLLRVHALATGAEGRLFASLAVLELALLVEAAVFALGGFGRPLGFSVLTFLGRVRLLGAAIAWPWLVPWAAELSCRCGAVSRSLGTMLVHQGVGASILVGCFFALREVSFLVRGEPAWALGAAEEPQLGDCLPSQAVLGGQFRLDKADLEETGRVVFVPARPRQGLFVGSGLAMLANLILGLAMAASSPLPPWLLFGALGALLGRWFGQLPKFKARSEEGADAMAIDSGVLWRREGPRLICRLGELLWIWCCIMELQRCEAAPSWLGSCE
;
A
#
# COMPACT_ATOMS: atom_id res chain seq x y z
N GLY A 1 2.52 19.62 -38.49
CA GLY A 1 2.83 19.37 -37.07
C GLY A 1 2.10 20.40 -36.26
N LYS A 2 1.06 19.97 -35.52
CA LYS A 2 0.51 20.74 -34.42
C LYS A 2 1.03 20.04 -33.18
N GLU A 3 1.83 20.76 -32.41
CA GLU A 3 2.26 20.33 -31.08
C GLU A 3 1.00 20.13 -30.24
N ASP A 4 0.82 18.90 -29.74
CA ASP A 4 -0.20 18.56 -28.74
C ASP A 4 0.11 19.34 -27.47
N GLU A 5 -0.51 20.51 -27.31
CA GLU A 5 -0.62 21.15 -26.00
C GLU A 5 -1.37 20.18 -25.06
N PRO A 6 -0.82 19.84 -23.87
CA PRO A 6 -1.57 19.06 -22.91
C PRO A 6 -2.84 19.83 -22.53
N PRO A 7 -3.98 19.15 -22.30
CA PRO A 7 -5.28 19.80 -22.17
C PRO A 7 -5.32 20.72 -20.95
N ARG A 8 -5.07 22.03 -21.16
CA ARG A 8 -5.17 23.10 -20.15
C ARG A 8 -6.59 23.24 -19.59
N VAL A 9 -7.58 22.67 -20.27
CA VAL A 9 -9.02 22.81 -19.98
C VAL A 9 -9.47 21.99 -18.76
N LEU A 10 -8.73 20.96 -18.33
CA LEU A 10 -9.16 20.10 -17.21
C LEU A 10 -8.97 20.70 -15.81
N LEU A 11 -8.32 21.85 -15.68
CA LEU A 11 -7.96 22.43 -14.37
C LEU A 11 -8.76 23.69 -13.99
N SER A 12 -9.55 24.26 -14.90
CA SER A 12 -10.26 25.53 -14.66
C SER A 12 -11.45 25.42 -13.69
N GLY A 13 -11.77 24.22 -13.21
CA GLY A 13 -12.82 23.96 -12.21
C GLY A 13 -12.39 23.00 -11.08
N ALA A 14 -11.10 22.70 -10.96
CA ALA A 14 -10.60 21.85 -9.89
C ALA A 14 -10.52 22.63 -8.56
N ALA A 15 -10.91 21.98 -7.45
CA ALA A 15 -10.69 22.53 -6.12
C ALA A 15 -9.20 22.88 -5.91
N ARG A 16 -8.90 23.79 -4.96
CA ARG A 16 -7.50 24.05 -4.61
C ARG A 16 -6.94 22.85 -3.85
N ALA A 17 -5.75 22.39 -4.24
CA ALA A 17 -5.07 21.30 -3.55
C ALA A 17 -5.00 21.55 -2.03
N SER A 18 -5.53 20.63 -1.22
CA SER A 18 -5.52 20.76 0.23
C SER A 18 -4.08 20.74 0.76
N GLY A 19 -3.63 21.88 1.31
CA GLY A 19 -2.32 21.99 1.95
C GLY A 19 -2.17 21.05 3.15
N VAL A 20 -3.26 20.84 3.91
CA VAL A 20 -3.29 19.94 5.07
C VAL A 20 -3.13 18.49 4.63
N ALA A 21 -3.86 18.05 3.59
CA ALA A 21 -3.70 16.70 3.05
C ALA A 21 -2.28 16.49 2.52
N THR A 22 -1.76 17.44 1.74
CA THR A 22 -0.40 17.39 1.20
C THR A 22 0.65 17.29 2.33
N ALA A 23 0.54 18.12 3.36
CA ALA A 23 1.39 18.05 4.55
C ALA A 23 1.26 16.69 5.26
N GLY A 24 0.05 16.13 5.35
CA GLY A 24 -0.19 14.80 5.91
C GLY A 24 0.54 13.69 5.14
N TYR A 25 0.50 13.68 3.81
CA TYR A 25 1.24 12.69 3.02
C TYR A 25 2.76 12.92 3.05
N VAL A 26 3.21 14.17 3.14
CA VAL A 26 4.63 14.48 3.41
C VAL A 26 5.04 13.92 4.77
N PHE A 27 4.24 14.12 5.81
CA PHE A 27 4.48 13.57 7.13
C PHE A 27 4.58 12.04 7.10
N VAL A 28 3.65 11.36 6.42
CA VAL A 28 3.69 9.90 6.25
C VAL A 28 4.96 9.46 5.51
N ALA A 29 5.33 10.14 4.43
CA ALA A 29 6.54 9.81 3.66
C ALA A 29 7.82 9.99 4.50
N VAL A 30 7.92 11.09 5.24
CA VAL A 30 9.03 11.34 6.19
C VAL A 30 9.02 10.31 7.30
N GLY A 31 7.85 9.91 7.80
CA GLY A 31 7.68 8.85 8.78
C GLY A 31 8.27 7.52 8.30
N HIS A 32 7.91 7.06 7.10
CA HIS A 32 8.50 5.85 6.52
C HIS A 32 10.01 5.97 6.29
N ALA A 33 10.50 7.15 5.86
CA ALA A 33 11.94 7.38 5.70
C ALA A 33 12.69 7.28 7.04
N TRP A 34 12.08 7.82 8.10
CA TRP A 34 12.60 7.74 9.46
C TRP A 34 12.61 6.30 9.98
N LEU A 35 11.51 5.56 9.82
CA LEU A 35 11.44 4.15 10.22
C LEU A 35 12.48 3.29 9.48
N LEU A 36 12.65 3.51 8.18
CA LEU A 36 13.68 2.82 7.39
C LEU A 36 15.09 3.07 7.94
N ARG A 37 15.38 4.31 8.34
CA ARG A 37 16.64 4.66 9.01
C ARG A 37 16.77 3.95 10.36
N VAL A 38 15.73 3.98 11.21
CA VAL A 38 15.75 3.32 12.52
C VAL A 38 15.96 1.82 12.35
N HIS A 39 15.26 1.20 11.40
CA HIS A 39 15.36 -0.21 11.11
C HIS A 39 16.77 -0.59 10.64
N ALA A 40 17.36 0.20 9.72
CA ALA A 40 18.71 -0.02 9.22
C ALA A 40 19.80 0.12 10.30
N LEU A 41 19.59 1.00 11.27
CA LEU A 41 20.52 1.16 12.40
C LEU A 41 20.37 0.07 13.46
N ALA A 42 19.16 -0.50 13.62
CA ALA A 42 18.87 -1.51 14.63
C ALA A 42 19.30 -2.93 14.21
N THR A 43 19.08 -3.32 12.96
CA THR A 43 19.21 -4.70 12.48
C THR A 43 20.63 -5.09 12.04
N GLY A 44 21.65 -4.77 12.86
CA GLY A 44 23.05 -5.13 12.58
C GLY A 44 23.20 -6.51 11.92
N ALA A 45 23.74 -6.55 10.69
CA ALA A 45 24.09 -7.73 9.88
C ALA A 45 23.00 -8.75 9.46
N GLU A 46 21.77 -8.73 10.00
CA GLU A 46 20.73 -9.70 9.61
C GLU A 46 19.91 -9.26 8.39
N GLY A 47 20.45 -9.56 7.20
CA GLY A 47 19.98 -8.97 5.94
C GLY A 47 18.57 -9.37 5.48
N ARG A 48 18.01 -10.52 5.89
CA ARG A 48 16.77 -11.06 5.27
C ARG A 48 15.48 -10.43 5.82
N LEU A 49 15.35 -10.35 7.14
CA LEU A 49 14.24 -9.65 7.80
C LEU A 49 14.28 -8.16 7.45
N PHE A 50 15.49 -7.59 7.51
CA PHE A 50 15.73 -6.21 7.13
C PHE A 50 15.29 -5.92 5.70
N ALA A 51 15.75 -6.72 4.73
CA ALA A 51 15.42 -6.49 3.32
C ALA A 51 13.91 -6.56 3.06
N SER A 52 13.20 -7.50 3.69
CA SER A 52 11.76 -7.69 3.46
C SER A 52 10.94 -6.51 3.96
N LEU A 53 11.24 -6.02 5.18
CA LEU A 53 10.56 -4.87 5.76
C LEU A 53 10.96 -3.57 5.04
N ALA A 54 12.24 -3.40 4.72
CA ALA A 54 12.77 -2.25 3.99
C ALA A 54 12.16 -2.09 2.59
N VAL A 55 11.98 -3.19 1.85
CA VAL A 55 11.34 -3.17 0.52
C VAL A 55 9.88 -2.70 0.63
N LEU A 56 9.16 -3.17 1.65
CA LEU A 56 7.79 -2.71 1.88
C LEU A 56 7.74 -1.24 2.30
N GLU A 57 8.58 -0.81 3.24
CA GLU A 57 8.67 0.59 3.66
C GLU A 57 9.00 1.51 2.50
N LEU A 58 9.92 1.11 1.63
CA LEU A 58 10.26 1.86 0.42
C LEU A 58 9.05 1.95 -0.52
N ALA A 59 8.28 0.86 -0.69
CA ALA A 59 7.06 0.89 -1.49
C ALA A 59 6.02 1.86 -0.92
N LEU A 60 5.81 1.86 0.40
CA LEU A 60 4.89 2.76 1.10
C LEU A 60 5.37 4.22 1.09
N LEU A 61 6.67 4.44 1.21
CA LEU A 61 7.30 5.75 1.08
C LEU A 61 7.09 6.31 -0.33
N VAL A 62 7.37 5.52 -1.37
CA VAL A 62 7.13 5.91 -2.77
C VAL A 62 5.65 6.21 -2.96
N GLU A 63 4.77 5.43 -2.33
CA GLU A 63 3.33 5.65 -2.40
C GLU A 63 2.90 6.98 -1.78
N ALA A 64 3.36 7.30 -0.58
CA ALA A 64 3.09 8.57 0.09
C ALA A 64 3.72 9.76 -0.67
N ALA A 65 4.93 9.60 -1.20
CA ALA A 65 5.62 10.61 -1.99
C ALA A 65 4.87 10.94 -3.29
N VAL A 66 4.38 9.94 -4.02
CA VAL A 66 3.57 10.15 -5.23
C VAL A 66 2.31 10.93 -4.93
N PHE A 67 1.63 10.61 -3.83
CA PHE A 67 0.49 11.39 -3.37
C PHE A 67 0.90 12.84 -3.04
N ALA A 68 1.95 13.05 -2.23
CA ALA A 68 2.42 14.40 -1.90
C ALA A 68 2.77 15.21 -3.15
N LEU A 69 3.50 14.62 -4.10
CA LEU A 69 3.85 15.22 -5.39
C LEU A 69 2.62 15.62 -6.21
N GLY A 70 1.57 14.80 -6.21
CA GLY A 70 0.29 15.11 -6.85
C GLY A 70 -0.46 16.30 -6.23
N GLY A 71 -0.12 16.71 -5.00
CA GLY A 71 -0.66 17.90 -4.33
C GLY A 71 0.03 19.22 -4.69
N PHE A 72 1.24 19.18 -5.27
CA PHE A 72 1.99 20.40 -5.63
C PHE A 72 1.58 21.00 -7.00
N GLY A 73 0.68 20.34 -7.75
CA GLY A 73 -0.07 20.95 -8.85
C GLY A 73 0.73 21.46 -10.07
N ARG A 74 1.98 21.01 -10.27
CA ARG A 74 2.81 21.48 -11.41
C ARG A 74 2.56 20.66 -12.69
N PRO A 75 2.22 21.29 -13.83
CA PRO A 75 1.87 20.60 -15.08
C PRO A 75 3.04 19.86 -15.76
N LEU A 76 4.29 20.23 -15.49
CA LEU A 76 5.47 19.58 -16.07
C LEU A 76 5.71 18.14 -15.57
N GLY A 77 4.96 17.66 -14.57
CA GLY A 77 5.19 16.36 -13.93
C GLY A 77 4.22 15.24 -14.33
N PHE A 78 3.25 15.44 -15.22
CA PHE A 78 2.18 14.45 -15.44
C PHE A 78 2.69 13.09 -15.92
N SER A 79 3.64 13.04 -16.86
CA SER A 79 4.22 11.78 -17.35
C SER A 79 5.01 11.05 -16.26
N VAL A 80 5.76 11.80 -15.44
CA VAL A 80 6.52 11.27 -14.31
C VAL A 80 5.57 10.75 -13.23
N LEU A 81 4.54 11.51 -12.86
CA LEU A 81 3.50 11.09 -11.91
C LEU A 81 2.70 9.88 -12.40
N THR A 82 2.45 9.78 -13.70
CA THR A 82 1.80 8.61 -14.31
C THR A 82 2.68 7.38 -14.18
N PHE A 83 3.96 7.51 -14.51
CA PHE A 83 4.93 6.42 -14.38
C PHE A 83 5.12 6.01 -12.91
N LEU A 84 5.29 6.97 -12.01
CA LEU A 84 5.42 6.69 -10.59
C LEU A 84 4.14 6.05 -10.02
N GLY A 85 2.96 6.47 -10.46
CA GLY A 85 1.68 5.86 -10.07
C GLY A 85 1.57 4.39 -10.49
N ARG A 86 2.14 4.02 -11.66
CA ARG A 86 2.24 2.63 -12.14
C ARG A 86 3.19 1.80 -11.28
N VAL A 87 4.42 2.29 -11.10
CA VAL A 87 5.46 1.61 -10.33
C VAL A 87 5.02 1.41 -8.88
N ARG A 88 4.37 2.42 -8.29
CA ARG A 88 3.78 2.36 -6.94
C ARG A 88 2.85 1.16 -6.74
N LEU A 89 1.92 0.94 -7.67
CA LEU A 89 0.95 -0.14 -7.56
C LEU A 89 1.60 -1.53 -7.70
N LEU A 90 2.59 -1.66 -8.60
CA LEU A 90 3.28 -2.94 -8.79
C LEU A 90 4.20 -3.24 -7.60
N GLY A 91 4.96 -2.24 -7.16
CA GLY A 91 5.82 -2.33 -5.99
C GLY A 91 5.05 -2.77 -4.75
N ALA A 92 3.90 -2.15 -4.49
CA ALA A 92 3.03 -2.55 -3.39
C ALA A 92 2.53 -4.00 -3.55
N ALA A 93 2.01 -4.37 -4.72
CA ALA A 93 1.49 -5.73 -4.96
C ALA A 93 2.53 -6.83 -4.75
N ILE A 94 3.79 -6.55 -5.09
CA ILE A 94 4.91 -7.49 -4.92
C ILE A 94 5.47 -7.45 -3.48
N ALA A 95 5.55 -6.29 -2.85
CA ALA A 95 6.19 -6.13 -1.55
C ALA A 95 5.34 -6.66 -0.39
N TRP A 96 4.01 -6.42 -0.41
CA TRP A 96 3.13 -6.80 0.70
C TRP A 96 3.19 -8.29 1.10
N PRO A 97 3.14 -9.27 0.17
CA PRO A 97 3.23 -10.69 0.51
C PRO A 97 4.46 -11.06 1.34
N TRP A 98 5.60 -10.36 1.17
CA TRP A 98 6.84 -10.65 1.89
C TRP A 98 6.76 -10.40 3.40
N LEU A 99 5.73 -9.71 3.88
CA LEU A 99 5.47 -9.64 5.33
C LEU A 99 5.00 -10.97 5.93
N VAL A 100 4.48 -11.89 5.12
CA VAL A 100 4.07 -13.22 5.60
C VAL A 100 5.28 -14.03 6.09
N PRO A 101 6.33 -14.28 5.28
CA PRO A 101 7.52 -14.96 5.77
C PRO A 101 8.28 -14.14 6.82
N TRP A 102 8.26 -12.81 6.74
CA TRP A 102 8.83 -11.94 7.78
C TRP A 102 8.20 -12.20 9.15
N ALA A 103 6.87 -12.23 9.23
CA ALA A 103 6.16 -12.47 10.48
C ALA A 103 6.39 -13.90 10.99
N ALA A 104 6.45 -14.89 10.09
CA ALA A 104 6.81 -16.26 10.45
C ALA A 104 8.21 -16.35 11.06
N GLU A 105 9.20 -15.67 10.48
CA GLU A 105 10.56 -15.64 11.01
C GLU A 105 10.62 -14.90 12.36
N LEU A 106 9.95 -13.75 12.50
CA LEU A 106 9.83 -13.03 13.76
C LEU A 106 9.22 -13.91 14.86
N SER A 107 8.11 -14.61 14.57
CA SER A 107 7.44 -15.45 15.56
C SER A 107 8.30 -16.62 16.04
N CYS A 108 9.11 -17.21 15.16
CA CYS A 108 10.13 -18.18 15.55
C CYS A 108 11.15 -17.55 16.51
N ARG A 109 11.72 -16.40 16.14
CA ARG A 109 12.82 -15.78 16.89
C ARG A 109 12.37 -15.22 18.24
N CYS A 110 11.11 -14.79 18.34
CA CYS A 110 10.47 -14.44 19.60
C CYS A 110 10.09 -15.66 20.48
N GLY A 111 10.36 -16.89 20.02
CA GLY A 111 10.03 -18.12 20.76
C GLY A 111 8.54 -18.45 20.82
N ALA A 112 7.71 -17.82 19.97
CA ALA A 112 6.27 -18.03 19.95
C ALA A 112 5.85 -19.34 19.27
N VAL A 113 6.72 -19.87 18.40
CA VAL A 113 6.55 -21.16 17.72
C VAL A 113 7.82 -21.97 17.84
N SER A 114 7.71 -23.30 17.72
CA SER A 114 8.89 -24.16 17.66
C SER A 114 9.72 -23.87 16.40
N ARG A 115 11.02 -24.15 16.46
CA ARG A 115 11.93 -23.98 15.32
C ARG A 115 11.47 -24.71 14.05
N SER A 116 10.98 -25.94 14.20
CA SER A 116 10.49 -26.75 13.06
C SER A 116 9.26 -26.13 12.40
N LEU A 117 8.31 -25.64 13.20
CA LEU A 117 7.12 -24.96 12.71
C LEU A 117 7.48 -23.60 12.10
N GLY A 118 8.34 -22.81 12.74
CA GLY A 118 8.84 -21.53 12.23
C GLY A 118 9.50 -21.68 10.87
N THR A 119 10.41 -22.65 10.72
CA THR A 119 11.08 -22.94 9.43
C THR A 119 10.07 -23.32 8.35
N MET A 120 9.10 -24.18 8.67
CA MET A 120 8.03 -24.57 7.75
C MET A 120 7.18 -23.36 7.31
N LEU A 121 6.78 -22.50 8.25
CA LEU A 121 5.97 -21.30 7.98
C LEU A 121 6.75 -20.29 7.12
N VAL A 122 8.05 -20.10 7.37
CA VAL A 122 8.91 -19.25 6.53
C VAL A 122 8.97 -19.80 5.11
N HIS A 123 9.20 -21.10 4.91
CA HIS A 123 9.23 -21.69 3.57
C HIS A 123 7.90 -21.57 2.84
N GLN A 124 6.78 -21.81 3.53
CA GLN A 124 5.44 -21.63 2.96
C GLN A 124 5.15 -20.16 2.63
N GLY A 125 5.51 -19.24 3.51
CA GLY A 125 5.36 -17.80 3.30
C GLY A 125 6.18 -17.29 2.12
N VAL A 126 7.43 -17.78 1.98
CA VAL A 126 8.29 -17.47 0.82
C VAL A 126 7.68 -18.04 -0.45
N GLY A 127 7.23 -19.30 -0.44
CA GLY A 127 6.57 -19.93 -1.59
C GLY A 127 5.33 -19.14 -2.02
N ALA A 128 4.47 -18.76 -1.07
CA ALA A 128 3.30 -17.93 -1.34
C ALA A 128 3.68 -16.55 -1.91
N SER A 129 4.70 -15.90 -1.34
CA SER A 129 5.18 -14.59 -1.81
C SER A 129 5.74 -14.65 -3.24
N ILE A 130 6.52 -15.69 -3.54
CA ILE A 130 7.04 -15.95 -4.89
C ILE A 130 5.89 -16.23 -5.84
N LEU A 131 4.92 -17.07 -5.48
CA LEU A 131 3.76 -17.36 -6.33
C LEU A 131 2.97 -16.09 -6.66
N VAL A 132 2.71 -15.24 -5.67
CA VAL A 132 2.04 -13.94 -5.89
C VAL A 132 2.89 -13.03 -6.77
N GLY A 133 4.20 -12.92 -6.51
CA GLY A 133 5.13 -12.13 -7.31
C GLY A 133 5.19 -12.60 -8.77
N CYS A 134 5.35 -13.91 -8.99
CA CYS A 134 5.33 -14.55 -10.31
C CYS A 134 3.99 -14.32 -11.00
N PHE A 135 2.87 -14.42 -10.29
CA PHE A 135 1.55 -14.14 -10.86
C PHE A 135 1.44 -12.70 -11.38
N PHE A 136 1.87 -11.70 -10.60
CA PHE A 136 1.89 -10.31 -11.06
C PHE A 136 2.90 -10.07 -12.19
N ALA A 137 4.09 -10.68 -12.14
CA ALA A 137 5.08 -10.58 -13.20
C ALA A 137 4.60 -11.20 -14.52
N LEU A 138 4.04 -12.42 -14.47
CA LEU A 138 3.45 -13.09 -15.63
C LEU A 138 2.28 -12.30 -16.22
N ARG A 139 1.49 -11.64 -15.37
CA ARG A 139 0.43 -10.72 -15.82
C ARG A 139 1.00 -9.51 -16.57
N GLU A 140 2.07 -8.88 -16.08
CA GLU A 140 2.74 -7.79 -16.82
C GLU A 140 3.30 -8.28 -18.17
N VAL A 141 4.00 -9.42 -18.17
CA VAL A 141 4.59 -10.01 -19.38
C VAL A 141 3.51 -10.38 -20.39
N SER A 142 2.42 -11.02 -19.94
CA SER A 142 1.29 -11.38 -20.79
C SER A 142 0.69 -10.16 -21.48
N PHE A 143 0.50 -9.06 -20.74
CA PHE A 143 0.04 -7.81 -21.31
C PHE A 143 1.03 -7.20 -22.30
N LEU A 144 2.34 -7.20 -21.99
CA LEU A 144 3.35 -6.66 -22.90
C LEU A 144 3.41 -7.43 -24.23
N VAL A 145 3.20 -8.74 -24.19
CA VAL A 145 3.27 -9.61 -25.38
C VAL A 145 1.96 -9.59 -26.17
N ARG A 146 0.80 -9.62 -25.49
CA ARG A 146 -0.52 -9.82 -26.13
C ARG A 146 -1.39 -8.58 -26.15
N GLY A 147 -0.99 -7.50 -25.48
CA GLY A 147 -1.82 -6.31 -25.29
C GLY A 147 -2.99 -6.55 -24.32
N GLU A 148 -3.92 -5.59 -24.30
CA GLU A 148 -5.16 -5.72 -23.53
C GLU A 148 -6.12 -6.67 -24.29
N PRO A 149 -6.69 -7.70 -23.64
CA PRO A 149 -7.54 -8.66 -24.34
C PRO A 149 -8.88 -8.03 -24.75
N ALA A 150 -9.44 -8.51 -25.87
CA ALA A 150 -10.61 -7.93 -26.54
C ALA A 150 -11.87 -7.89 -25.67
N TRP A 151 -12.11 -8.94 -24.86
CA TRP A 151 -13.23 -8.99 -23.90
C TRP A 151 -13.15 -7.87 -22.86
N ALA A 152 -11.93 -7.48 -22.47
CA ALA A 152 -11.77 -6.37 -21.54
C ALA A 152 -12.22 -5.07 -22.22
N LEU A 153 -11.93 -4.85 -23.49
CA LEU A 153 -12.29 -3.67 -24.28
C LEU A 153 -13.81 -3.50 -24.55
N GLY A 154 -14.66 -4.40 -24.03
CA GLY A 154 -16.11 -4.31 -24.16
C GLY A 154 -16.70 -5.19 -25.26
N ALA A 155 -15.93 -6.14 -25.80
CA ALA A 155 -16.47 -7.19 -26.65
C ALA A 155 -17.18 -8.24 -25.78
N ALA A 156 -18.38 -8.64 -26.18
CA ALA A 156 -19.23 -9.62 -25.50
C ALA A 156 -18.70 -11.07 -25.60
N GLU A 157 -17.43 -11.27 -25.28
CA GLU A 157 -16.78 -12.58 -25.29
C GLU A 157 -16.59 -13.07 -23.85
N GLU A 158 -17.03 -14.30 -23.61
CA GLU A 158 -16.80 -15.00 -22.34
C GLU A 158 -15.29 -15.30 -22.16
N PRO A 159 -14.76 -15.16 -20.94
CA PRO A 159 -13.35 -15.42 -20.67
C PRO A 159 -12.98 -16.88 -20.96
N GLN A 160 -11.96 -17.11 -21.78
CA GLN A 160 -11.42 -18.43 -22.13
C GLN A 160 -10.34 -18.90 -21.12
N LEU A 161 -10.08 -20.20 -21.07
CA LEU A 161 -9.04 -20.77 -20.21
C LEU A 161 -7.65 -20.30 -20.70
N GLY A 162 -7.04 -19.36 -19.97
CA GLY A 162 -5.88 -18.58 -20.40
C GLY A 162 -6.04 -17.07 -20.19
N ASP A 163 -7.30 -16.60 -20.06
CA ASP A 163 -7.68 -15.26 -19.58
C ASP A 163 -7.59 -15.10 -18.05
N CYS A 164 -7.12 -16.15 -17.37
CA CYS A 164 -6.90 -16.18 -15.92
C CYS A 164 -5.77 -15.24 -15.46
N LEU A 165 -4.93 -14.76 -16.40
CA LEU A 165 -4.04 -13.63 -16.18
C LEU A 165 -4.80 -12.37 -16.61
N PRO A 166 -5.29 -11.56 -15.66
CA PRO A 166 -6.28 -10.55 -15.99
C PRO A 166 -5.69 -9.49 -16.92
N SER A 167 -6.55 -8.99 -17.81
CA SER A 167 -6.45 -7.79 -18.66
C SER A 167 -6.00 -6.49 -17.98
N GLN A 168 -5.65 -6.59 -16.70
CA GLN A 168 -5.49 -5.50 -15.77
C GLN A 168 -4.02 -5.31 -15.40
N ALA A 169 -3.06 -5.57 -16.28
CA ALA A 169 -1.64 -5.36 -15.99
C ALA A 169 -1.39 -4.02 -15.29
N VAL A 170 -0.56 -4.05 -14.26
CA VAL A 170 -0.33 -2.98 -13.32
C VAL A 170 0.48 -1.84 -13.95
N LEU A 171 1.56 -2.17 -14.65
CA LEU A 171 2.40 -1.22 -15.39
C LEU A 171 1.85 -0.97 -16.80
N GLY A 172 1.43 -2.05 -17.46
CA GLY A 172 0.97 -2.02 -18.84
C GLY A 172 -0.42 -1.41 -19.03
N GLY A 173 -1.32 -1.59 -18.06
CA GLY A 173 -2.72 -1.18 -18.21
C GLY A 173 -2.92 0.32 -18.34
N GLN A 174 -4.10 0.71 -18.84
CA GLN A 174 -4.46 2.12 -19.02
C GLN A 174 -4.63 2.83 -17.67
N PHE A 175 -4.05 4.03 -17.56
CA PHE A 175 -4.23 4.93 -16.42
C PHE A 175 -4.91 6.20 -16.87
N ARG A 176 -5.81 6.69 -16.05
CA ARG A 176 -6.45 7.97 -16.25
C ARG A 176 -6.31 8.82 -15.01
N LEU A 177 -6.35 10.13 -15.22
CA LEU A 177 -6.52 11.07 -14.13
C LEU A 177 -7.89 10.79 -13.49
N ASP A 178 -7.92 10.60 -12.17
CA ASP A 178 -9.19 10.49 -11.45
C ASP A 178 -9.85 11.87 -11.43
N LYS A 179 -10.74 12.11 -12.40
CA LYS A 179 -11.46 13.39 -12.55
C LYS A 179 -12.19 13.77 -11.27
N ALA A 180 -12.82 12.80 -10.60
CA ALA A 180 -13.52 13.06 -9.36
C ALA A 180 -12.56 13.43 -8.23
N ASP A 181 -11.34 12.88 -8.19
CA ASP A 181 -10.32 13.25 -7.20
C ASP A 181 -9.78 14.65 -7.50
N LEU A 182 -9.54 14.95 -8.78
CA LEU A 182 -9.05 16.25 -9.21
C LEU A 182 -10.06 17.36 -8.94
N GLU A 183 -11.32 17.14 -9.30
CA GLU A 183 -12.42 18.10 -9.11
C GLU A 183 -12.65 18.39 -7.63
N GLU A 184 -12.69 17.36 -6.78
CA GLU A 184 -12.97 17.51 -5.35
C GLU A 184 -11.75 17.94 -4.52
N THR A 185 -10.55 17.48 -4.85
CA THR A 185 -9.35 17.68 -4.01
C THR A 185 -8.27 18.55 -4.60
N GLY A 186 -8.35 18.88 -5.89
CA GLY A 186 -7.32 19.60 -6.61
C GLY A 186 -6.04 18.80 -6.88
N ARG A 187 -6.04 17.51 -6.58
CA ARG A 187 -4.84 16.67 -6.66
C ARG A 187 -4.81 15.85 -7.93
N VAL A 188 -3.61 15.75 -8.49
CA VAL A 188 -3.34 14.91 -9.63
C VAL A 188 -3.05 13.49 -9.15
N VAL A 189 -4.06 12.63 -9.20
CA VAL A 189 -3.91 11.20 -8.87
C VAL A 189 -4.26 10.35 -10.09
N PHE A 190 -3.31 9.52 -10.50
CA PHE A 190 -3.52 8.55 -11.56
C PHE A 190 -4.04 7.24 -10.98
N VAL A 191 -5.19 6.81 -11.48
CA VAL A 191 -5.81 5.54 -11.12
C VAL A 191 -5.88 4.63 -12.34
N PRO A 192 -5.89 3.30 -12.12
CA PRO A 192 -6.22 2.38 -13.20
C PRO A 192 -7.55 2.77 -13.85
N ALA A 193 -7.62 2.78 -15.17
CA ALA A 193 -8.84 3.11 -15.90
C ALA A 193 -10.00 2.17 -15.53
N ARG A 194 -9.67 0.92 -15.16
CA ARG A 194 -10.58 -0.13 -14.70
C ARG A 194 -10.22 -0.61 -13.30
N PRO A 195 -11.21 -0.94 -12.46
CA PRO A 195 -10.95 -1.48 -11.13
C PRO A 195 -10.12 -2.76 -11.24
N ARG A 196 -9.00 -2.81 -10.51
CA ARG A 196 -8.11 -3.97 -10.51
C ARG A 196 -8.47 -4.89 -9.35
N GLN A 197 -9.15 -5.99 -9.65
CA GLN A 197 -9.47 -6.99 -8.62
C GLN A 197 -8.18 -7.67 -8.17
N GLY A 198 -8.10 -8.00 -6.89
CA GLY A 198 -6.98 -8.76 -6.31
C GLY A 198 -5.70 -7.98 -6.03
N LEU A 199 -5.62 -6.67 -6.34
CA LEU A 199 -4.42 -5.85 -6.05
C LEU A 199 -4.02 -5.89 -4.56
N PHE A 200 -5.01 -5.98 -3.69
CA PHE A 200 -4.83 -5.94 -2.24
C PHE A 200 -4.66 -7.32 -1.59
N VAL A 201 -4.66 -8.42 -2.35
CA VAL A 201 -4.57 -9.79 -1.80
C VAL A 201 -3.31 -9.96 -0.97
N GLY A 202 -2.15 -9.52 -1.46
CA GLY A 202 -0.90 -9.56 -0.71
C GLY A 202 -0.97 -8.79 0.62
N SER A 203 -1.58 -7.60 0.59
CA SER A 203 -1.74 -6.77 1.79
C SER A 203 -2.72 -7.36 2.81
N GLY A 204 -3.73 -8.10 2.34
CA GLY A 204 -4.68 -8.82 3.19
C GLY A 204 -4.06 -10.07 3.81
N LEU A 205 -3.29 -10.84 3.04
CA LEU A 205 -2.54 -12.00 3.53
C LEU A 205 -1.51 -11.60 4.59
N ALA A 206 -0.75 -10.53 4.33
CA ALA A 206 0.19 -9.97 5.29
C ALA A 206 -0.49 -9.58 6.61
N MET A 207 -1.60 -8.86 6.53
CA MET A 207 -2.33 -8.40 7.70
C MET A 207 -2.91 -9.57 8.50
N LEU A 208 -3.50 -10.56 7.81
CA LEU A 208 -4.02 -11.77 8.45
C LEU A 208 -2.90 -12.57 9.15
N ALA A 209 -1.75 -12.74 8.50
CA ALA A 209 -0.60 -13.43 9.10
C ALA A 209 -0.13 -12.73 10.38
N ASN A 210 0.02 -11.40 10.33
CA ASN A 210 0.46 -10.62 11.49
C ASN A 210 -0.57 -10.60 12.63
N LEU A 211 -1.87 -10.62 12.32
CA LEU A 211 -2.94 -10.76 13.33
C LEU A 211 -2.89 -12.14 14.00
N ILE A 212 -2.83 -13.23 13.23
CA ILE A 212 -2.77 -14.60 13.75
C ILE A 212 -1.55 -14.77 14.65
N LEU A 213 -0.39 -14.30 14.20
CA LEU A 213 0.86 -14.40 14.95
C LEU A 213 0.86 -13.49 16.18
N GLY A 214 0.33 -12.27 16.06
CA GLY A 214 0.13 -11.38 17.20
C GLY A 214 -0.78 -11.99 18.27
N LEU A 215 -1.84 -12.69 17.88
CA LEU A 215 -2.71 -13.42 18.82
C LEU A 215 -1.99 -14.60 19.48
N ALA A 216 -1.22 -15.38 18.72
CA ALA A 216 -0.42 -16.48 19.26
C ALA A 216 0.64 -16.00 20.28
N MET A 217 1.30 -14.87 19.98
CA MET A 217 2.25 -14.22 20.89
C MET A 217 1.55 -13.64 22.13
N ALA A 218 0.35 -13.07 21.99
CA ALA A 218 -0.42 -12.55 23.12
C ALA A 218 -0.82 -13.65 24.12
N ALA A 219 -1.03 -14.89 23.64
CA ALA A 219 -1.33 -16.03 24.50
C ALA A 219 -0.14 -16.47 25.37
N SER A 220 1.08 -16.08 25.01
CA SER A 220 2.33 -16.51 25.67
C SER A 220 3.11 -15.38 26.35
N SER A 221 2.67 -14.12 26.22
CA SER A 221 3.36 -12.93 26.76
C SER A 221 2.47 -12.16 27.76
N PRO A 222 3.04 -11.63 28.86
CA PRO A 222 2.30 -10.84 29.86
C PRO A 222 1.87 -9.45 29.34
N LEU A 223 2.47 -8.97 28.25
CA LEU A 223 2.08 -7.74 27.57
C LEU A 223 1.59 -8.07 26.15
N PRO A 224 0.53 -7.41 25.66
CA PRO A 224 0.09 -7.58 24.29
C PRO A 224 1.25 -7.23 23.34
N PRO A 225 1.55 -8.08 22.34
CA PRO A 225 2.64 -7.84 21.41
C PRO A 225 2.33 -6.61 20.57
N TRP A 226 3.35 -5.79 20.30
CA TRP A 226 3.24 -4.61 19.46
C TRP A 226 2.69 -4.98 18.09
N LEU A 227 3.07 -6.16 17.59
CA LEU A 227 2.57 -6.72 16.33
C LEU A 227 1.04 -6.76 16.24
N LEU A 228 0.37 -7.18 17.32
CA LEU A 228 -1.10 -7.24 17.36
C LEU A 228 -1.70 -5.83 17.35
N PHE A 229 -1.15 -4.92 18.14
CA PHE A 229 -1.61 -3.53 18.19
C PHE A 229 -1.47 -2.85 16.82
N GLY A 230 -0.31 -3.00 16.19
CA GLY A 230 -0.04 -2.46 14.86
C GLY A 230 -0.99 -3.02 13.80
N ALA A 231 -1.18 -4.34 13.76
CA ALA A 231 -2.05 -4.99 12.80
C ALA A 231 -3.53 -4.61 12.99
N LEU A 232 -4.01 -4.48 14.23
CA LEU A 232 -5.35 -3.98 14.54
C LEU A 232 -5.51 -2.51 14.14
N GLY A 233 -4.51 -1.67 14.41
CA GLY A 233 -4.48 -0.27 14.00
C GLY A 233 -4.58 -0.12 12.48
N ALA A 234 -3.80 -0.89 11.71
CA ALA A 234 -3.89 -0.91 10.26
C ALA A 234 -5.23 -1.45 9.75
N LEU A 235 -5.78 -2.50 10.37
CA LEU A 235 -7.09 -3.05 10.01
C LEU A 235 -8.20 -2.02 10.22
N LEU A 236 -8.22 -1.36 11.39
CA LEU A 236 -9.16 -0.28 11.69
C LEU A 236 -8.99 0.87 10.71
N GLY A 237 -7.75 1.29 10.44
CA GLY A 237 -7.48 2.35 9.47
C GLY A 237 -7.98 2.01 8.06
N ARG A 238 -7.82 0.76 7.61
CA ARG A 238 -8.36 0.25 6.34
C ARG A 238 -9.88 0.18 6.35
N TRP A 239 -10.48 -0.24 7.45
CA TRP A 239 -11.94 -0.29 7.60
C TRP A 239 -12.55 1.12 7.55
N PHE A 240 -12.00 2.08 8.28
CA PHE A 240 -12.36 3.49 8.18
C PHE A 240 -12.14 4.03 6.76
N GLY A 241 -11.05 3.64 6.10
CA GLY A 241 -10.74 3.99 4.71
C GLY A 241 -11.74 3.46 3.67
N GLN A 242 -12.48 2.39 4.00
CA GLN A 242 -13.49 1.78 3.14
C GLN A 242 -14.92 2.29 3.39
N LEU A 243 -15.14 3.12 4.43
CA LEU A 243 -16.46 3.66 4.72
C LEU A 243 -17.00 4.41 3.48
N PRO A 244 -18.28 4.20 3.12
CA PRO A 244 -18.87 4.82 1.94
C PRO A 244 -18.72 6.32 2.03
N LYS A 245 -18.24 6.92 0.93
CA LYS A 245 -18.12 8.37 0.81
C LYS A 245 -19.48 8.99 1.16
N PHE A 246 -19.52 9.83 2.19
CA PHE A 246 -20.75 10.52 2.58
C PHE A 246 -21.25 11.32 1.38
N LYS A 247 -22.40 10.92 0.80
CA LYS A 247 -23.04 11.68 -0.27
C LYS A 247 -23.22 13.12 0.20
N ALA A 248 -22.77 14.07 -0.60
CA ALA A 248 -23.08 15.48 -0.35
C ALA A 248 -24.60 15.62 -0.30
N ARG A 249 -25.12 16.12 0.83
CA ARG A 249 -26.49 16.61 0.87
C ARG A 249 -26.47 17.85 -0.02
N SER A 250 -27.29 17.84 -1.06
CA SER A 250 -27.53 19.02 -1.90
C SER A 250 -28.17 20.09 -1.01
N GLU A 251 -27.34 20.93 -0.40
CA GLU A 251 -27.81 22.12 0.30
C GLU A 251 -27.55 23.32 -0.61
N GLU A 252 -28.64 23.75 -1.25
CA GLU A 252 -28.75 25.08 -1.82
C GLU A 252 -28.43 26.11 -0.72
N GLY A 253 -27.43 26.96 -0.96
CA GLY A 253 -27.35 28.27 -0.30
C GLY A 253 -26.60 28.36 1.03
N ALA A 254 -25.52 27.61 1.24
CA ALA A 254 -24.60 27.89 2.36
C ALA A 254 -23.19 28.25 1.86
N ASP A 255 -22.58 29.23 2.52
CA ASP A 255 -21.40 29.98 2.11
C ASP A 255 -20.24 29.13 1.57
N ALA A 256 -19.82 29.44 0.35
CA ALA A 256 -18.86 28.70 -0.48
C ALA A 256 -17.44 28.55 0.10
N MET A 257 -17.13 29.09 1.28
CA MET A 257 -15.79 29.09 1.87
C MET A 257 -15.64 28.16 3.08
N ALA A 258 -16.72 27.90 3.84
CA ALA A 258 -16.68 27.03 5.02
C ALA A 258 -16.98 25.56 4.69
N ILE A 259 -17.71 25.31 3.60
CA ILE A 259 -18.07 23.98 3.11
C ILE A 259 -16.86 23.25 2.49
N ASP A 260 -15.88 24.02 1.98
CA ASP A 260 -14.77 23.51 1.17
C ASP A 260 -13.82 22.60 1.98
N SER A 261 -13.48 23.00 3.21
CA SER A 261 -12.58 22.21 4.08
C SER A 261 -13.20 20.91 4.59
N GLY A 262 -14.51 20.93 4.92
CA GLY A 262 -15.24 19.77 5.39
C GLY A 262 -15.48 18.72 4.30
N VAL A 263 -15.66 19.15 3.04
CA VAL A 263 -15.84 18.25 1.89
C VAL A 263 -14.51 17.63 1.46
N LEU A 264 -13.43 18.41 1.41
CA LEU A 264 -12.06 17.91 1.16
C LEU A 264 -11.67 16.80 2.14
N TRP A 265 -12.02 16.97 3.41
CA TRP A 265 -11.64 16.02 4.47
C TRP A 265 -12.43 14.71 4.46
N ARG A 266 -13.61 14.69 3.87
CA ARG A 266 -14.40 13.44 3.70
C ARG A 266 -13.72 12.42 2.81
N ARG A 267 -12.93 12.86 1.82
CA ARG A 267 -12.24 11.96 0.87
C ARG A 267 -10.79 11.68 1.27
N GLU A 268 -10.09 12.68 1.81
CA GLU A 268 -8.68 12.55 2.18
C GLU A 268 -8.46 11.99 3.59
N GLY A 269 -9.33 12.32 4.54
CA GLY A 269 -9.22 11.88 5.94
C GLY A 269 -9.15 10.35 6.06
N PRO A 270 -10.10 9.59 5.49
CA PRO A 270 -10.07 8.12 5.55
C PRO A 270 -8.83 7.50 4.92
N ARG A 271 -8.33 8.07 3.80
CA ARG A 271 -7.10 7.61 3.15
C ARG A 271 -5.87 7.89 4.01
N LEU A 272 -5.77 9.07 4.60
CA LEU A 272 -4.66 9.42 5.47
C LEU A 272 -4.67 8.57 6.75
N ILE A 273 -5.83 8.32 7.35
CA ILE A 273 -5.99 7.42 8.50
C ILE A 273 -5.49 6.01 8.15
N CYS A 274 -5.83 5.49 6.97
CA CYS A 274 -5.32 4.20 6.50
C CYS A 274 -3.78 4.21 6.42
N ARG A 275 -3.17 5.27 5.88
CA ARG A 275 -1.70 5.39 5.80
C ARG A 275 -1.01 5.54 7.14
N LEU A 276 -1.61 6.30 8.05
CA LEU A 276 -1.11 6.42 9.42
C LEU A 276 -1.21 5.08 10.16
N GLY A 277 -2.27 4.30 9.91
CA GLY A 277 -2.40 2.93 10.41
C GLY A 277 -1.32 2.00 9.86
N GLU A 278 -1.00 2.09 8.57
CA GLU A 278 0.11 1.34 7.96
C GLU A 278 1.47 1.75 8.52
N LEU A 279 1.72 3.05 8.70
CA LEU A 279 2.94 3.57 9.33
C LEU A 279 3.08 3.07 10.78
N LEU A 280 1.99 3.12 11.55
CA LEU A 280 1.94 2.60 12.92
C LEU A 280 2.20 1.10 12.95
N TRP A 281 1.62 0.34 12.02
CA TRP A 281 1.84 -1.10 11.93
C TRP A 281 3.31 -1.43 11.71
N ILE A 282 3.97 -0.76 10.77
CA ILE A 282 5.40 -0.99 10.52
C ILE A 282 6.25 -0.57 11.73
N TRP A 283 5.94 0.56 12.38
CA TRP A 283 6.62 0.93 13.62
C TRP A 283 6.47 -0.16 14.69
N CYS A 284 5.28 -0.70 14.88
CA CYS A 284 5.05 -1.83 15.78
C CYS A 284 5.82 -3.10 15.38
N CYS A 285 5.98 -3.38 14.09
CA CYS A 285 6.82 -4.46 13.60
C CYS A 285 8.29 -4.28 14.01
N ILE A 286 8.83 -3.07 13.88
CA ILE A 286 10.20 -2.73 14.30
C ILE A 286 10.35 -2.84 15.82
N MET A 287 9.38 -2.32 16.58
CA MET A 287 9.40 -2.39 18.05
C MET A 287 9.33 -3.84 18.56
N GLU A 288 8.52 -4.70 17.93
CA GLU A 288 8.46 -6.12 18.29
C GLU A 288 9.78 -6.83 17.97
N LEU A 289 10.39 -6.53 16.82
CA LEU A 289 11.70 -7.06 16.47
C LEU A 289 12.76 -6.70 17.53
N GLN A 290 12.87 -5.42 17.87
CA GLN A 290 13.81 -4.94 18.90
C GLN A 290 13.53 -5.56 20.27
N ARG A 291 12.26 -5.72 20.63
CA ARG A 291 11.86 -6.37 21.89
C ARG A 291 12.33 -7.83 21.92
N CYS A 292 12.17 -8.55 20.82
CA CYS A 292 12.59 -9.94 20.76
C CYS A 292 14.11 -10.09 20.70
N GLU A 293 14.83 -9.21 19.98
CA GLU A 293 16.30 -9.17 19.95
C GLU A 293 16.91 -8.87 21.33
N ALA A 294 16.23 -8.08 22.15
CA ALA A 294 16.65 -7.80 23.52
C ALA A 294 16.49 -9.01 24.48
N ALA A 295 15.77 -10.07 24.07
CA ALA A 295 15.59 -11.25 24.89
C ALA A 295 16.78 -12.21 24.77
N PRO A 296 17.29 -12.78 25.87
CA PRO A 296 18.45 -13.67 25.85
C PRO A 296 18.22 -14.98 25.07
N SER A 297 16.97 -15.34 24.79
CA SER A 297 16.57 -16.51 24.01
C SER A 297 16.56 -16.28 22.48
N TRP A 298 16.79 -15.06 22.01
CA TRP A 298 16.65 -14.67 20.60
C TRP A 298 17.52 -15.51 19.65
N LEU A 299 18.80 -15.69 19.98
CA LEU A 299 19.76 -16.43 19.15
C LEU A 299 19.53 -17.95 19.19
N GLY A 300 19.00 -18.50 20.28
CA GLY A 300 18.84 -19.94 20.47
C GLY A 300 17.57 -20.55 19.86
N SER A 301 16.64 -19.73 19.38
CA SER A 301 15.28 -20.19 19.03
C SER A 301 15.13 -20.63 17.56
N CYS A 302 16.00 -20.16 16.66
CA CYS A 302 15.89 -20.43 15.21
C CYS A 302 17.19 -20.78 14.47
N GLU A 303 18.37 -20.57 15.08
CA GLU A 303 19.67 -21.06 14.55
C GLU A 303 19.91 -22.54 14.80
#